data_AF-A0A7V9I5V1-F1
#
_entry.id   AF-A0A7V9I5V1-F1
#
_cell.length_a   1.000
_cell.length_b   1.000
_cell.length_c   1.000
_cell.angle_alpha   90.00
_cell.angle_beta   90.00
_cell.angle_gamma   90.00
#
_symmetry.space_group_name_H-M   'P 1'
#
loop_
_entity.id
_entity.type
_entity.pdbx_description
1 polymer ?
#
loop_
_entity_poly.entity_id
_entity_poly.type
_entity_poly.pdbx_seq_one_letter_code
_entity_poly.pdbx_strand_id
1 'polypeptide(L)'
;MRTALVTGLVALIAACALAAPAAAATPTERQLARQIKVMQRQIKVLQGQVKKLQTRTRTVEGVASGALIFGACLAAATADAFQGTWETIDRNAASDSPPTPDQYPAQAPVADPLNSCQVLETQRQPGAVPPTTNVFAALLNIFR
;
A
#
# COMPACT_ATOMS: atom_id res chain seq x y z
N MET A 1 -46.32 -15.45 34.65
CA MET A 1 -47.52 -15.56 33.79
C MET A 1 -48.29 -14.24 33.66
N ARG A 2 -48.51 -13.46 34.74
CA ARG A 2 -49.15 -12.13 34.67
C ARG A 2 -48.45 -11.12 33.76
N THR A 3 -47.12 -11.12 33.75
CA THR A 3 -46.31 -10.20 32.91
C THR A 3 -46.40 -10.53 31.42
N ALA A 4 -46.52 -11.81 31.05
CA ALA A 4 -46.61 -12.24 29.65
C ALA A 4 -47.97 -11.89 29.00
N LEU A 5 -49.06 -11.91 29.78
CA LEU A 5 -50.38 -11.50 29.32
C LEU A 5 -50.48 -9.98 29.09
N VAL A 6 -49.82 -9.19 29.94
CA VAL A 6 -49.81 -7.72 29.79
C VAL A 6 -49.01 -7.29 28.56
N THR A 7 -47.88 -7.96 28.27
CA THR A 7 -47.08 -7.67 27.06
C THR A 7 -47.79 -8.08 25.76
N GLY A 8 -48.58 -9.17 25.79
CA GLY A 8 -49.37 -9.60 24.63
C GLY A 8 -50.51 -8.65 24.27
N LEU A 9 -51.17 -8.06 25.28
CA LEU A 9 -52.29 -7.14 25.07
C LEU A 9 -51.83 -5.78 24.49
N VAL A 10 -50.66 -5.29 24.91
CA VAL A 10 -50.09 -4.03 24.42
C VAL A 10 -49.64 -4.15 22.95
N ALA A 11 -49.12 -5.30 22.55
CA ALA A 11 -48.75 -5.56 21.16
C ALA A 11 -49.97 -5.60 20.22
N LEU A 12 -51.12 -6.10 20.70
CA LEU A 12 -52.34 -6.20 19.89
C LEU A 12 -53.04 -4.83 19.73
N ILE A 13 -53.01 -3.97 20.76
CA ILE A 13 -53.56 -2.61 20.69
C ILE A 13 -52.70 -1.70 19.81
N ALA A 14 -51.38 -1.89 19.78
CA ALA A 14 -50.48 -1.18 18.87
C ALA A 14 -50.69 -1.56 17.39
N ALA A 15 -51.16 -2.78 17.11
CA ALA A 15 -51.45 -3.23 15.74
C ALA A 15 -52.75 -2.63 15.16
N CYS A 16 -53.74 -2.34 16.00
CA CYS A 16 -55.02 -1.76 15.54
C CYS A 16 -54.97 -0.25 15.25
N ALA A 17 -53.91 0.46 15.67
CA ALA A 17 -53.74 1.89 15.36
C ALA A 17 -53.24 2.16 13.93
N LEU A 18 -52.88 1.12 13.17
CA LEU A 18 -52.32 1.22 11.82
C LEU A 18 -53.35 1.05 10.68
N ALA A 19 -54.63 0.86 11.00
CA ALA A 19 -55.72 0.76 10.01
C ALA A 19 -56.34 2.12 9.62
N ALA A 20 -55.64 3.23 9.88
CA ALA A 20 -55.96 4.47 9.19
C ALA A 20 -55.44 4.33 7.75
N PRO A 21 -56.25 4.59 6.70
CA PRO A 21 -55.69 4.73 5.37
C PRO A 21 -54.74 5.92 5.46
N ALA A 22 -53.44 5.64 5.45
CA ALA A 22 -52.47 6.63 5.06
C ALA A 22 -52.83 6.97 3.62
N ALA A 23 -53.70 7.97 3.46
CA ALA A 23 -53.82 8.69 2.22
C ALA A 23 -52.40 9.17 1.95
N ALA A 24 -51.67 8.39 1.15
CA ALA A 24 -50.38 8.76 0.64
C ALA A 24 -50.67 9.99 -0.20
N ALA A 25 -50.55 11.15 0.42
CA ALA A 25 -50.61 12.42 -0.26
C ALA A 25 -49.57 12.31 -1.36
N THR A 26 -50.04 12.14 -2.59
CA THR A 26 -49.20 12.12 -3.77
C THR A 26 -48.32 13.36 -3.66
N PRO A 27 -46.98 13.20 -3.62
CA PRO A 27 -46.10 14.33 -3.42
C PRO A 27 -46.43 15.35 -4.50
N THR A 28 -46.84 16.54 -4.06
CA THR A 28 -47.16 17.64 -4.96
C THR A 28 -45.98 17.84 -5.92
N GLU A 29 -46.21 18.24 -7.16
CA GLU A 29 -45.15 18.42 -8.17
C GLU A 29 -43.97 19.28 -7.63
N ARG A 30 -44.28 20.24 -6.75
CA ARG A 30 -43.29 21.05 -6.02
C ARG A 30 -42.40 20.26 -5.07
N GLN A 31 -42.93 19.26 -4.35
CA GLN A 31 -42.14 18.36 -3.50
C GLN A 31 -41.25 17.45 -4.35
N LEU A 32 -41.76 16.92 -5.45
CA LEU A 32 -41.00 16.09 -6.39
C LEU A 32 -39.82 16.89 -6.99
N ALA A 33 -40.07 18.12 -7.44
CA ALA A 33 -39.02 19.01 -7.96
C ALA A 33 -37.94 19.35 -6.92
N ARG A 34 -38.32 19.51 -5.63
CA ARG A 34 -37.35 19.69 -4.54
C ARG A 34 -36.51 18.43 -4.31
N GLN A 35 -37.12 17.25 -4.32
CA GLN A 35 -36.39 15.99 -4.14
C GLN A 35 -35.40 15.75 -5.28
N ILE A 36 -35.80 15.99 -6.54
CA ILE A 36 -34.91 15.89 -7.71
C ILE A 36 -33.71 16.85 -7.56
N LYS A 37 -33.95 18.09 -7.13
CA LYS A 37 -32.87 19.07 -6.92
C LYS A 37 -31.90 18.64 -5.81
N VAL A 38 -32.40 18.03 -4.74
CA VAL A 38 -31.57 17.47 -3.67
C VAL A 38 -30.76 16.27 -4.17
N MET A 39 -31.38 15.35 -4.92
CA MET A 39 -30.68 14.20 -5.52
C MET A 39 -29.60 14.64 -6.51
N GLN A 40 -29.87 15.61 -7.37
CA GLN A 40 -28.87 16.19 -8.28
C GLN A 40 -27.68 16.78 -7.51
N ARG A 41 -27.93 17.45 -6.38
CA ARG A 41 -26.87 17.96 -5.50
C ARG A 41 -26.09 16.81 -4.87
N GLN A 42 -26.77 15.78 -4.37
CA GLN A 42 -26.12 14.60 -3.79
C GLN A 42 -25.23 13.89 -4.83
N ILE A 43 -25.72 13.69 -6.05
CA ILE A 43 -24.94 13.11 -7.15
C ILE A 43 -23.69 13.95 -7.46
N LYS A 44 -23.81 15.28 -7.53
CA LYS A 44 -22.64 16.16 -7.74
C LYS A 44 -21.62 16.04 -6.61
N VAL A 45 -22.08 15.97 -5.36
CA VAL A 45 -21.20 15.76 -4.20
C VAL A 45 -20.52 14.40 -4.27
N LEU A 46 -21.27 13.34 -4.58
CA LEU A 46 -20.75 11.98 -4.70
C LEU A 46 -19.72 11.87 -5.84
N GLN A 47 -19.99 12.45 -7.00
CA GLN A 47 -19.04 12.53 -8.11
C GLN A 47 -17.75 13.26 -7.70
N GLY A 48 -17.87 14.35 -6.93
CA GLY A 48 -16.73 15.06 -6.36
C GLY A 48 -15.92 14.21 -5.39
N GLN A 49 -16.59 13.45 -4.51
CA GLN A 49 -15.95 12.53 -3.59
C GLN A 49 -15.23 11.39 -4.31
N VAL A 50 -15.86 10.78 -5.31
CA VAL A 50 -15.26 9.71 -6.13
C VAL A 50 -14.02 10.22 -6.86
N LYS A 51 -14.07 11.41 -7.47
CA LYS A 51 -12.88 12.02 -8.09
C LYS A 51 -11.73 12.21 -7.08
N LYS A 52 -12.03 12.78 -5.91
CA LYS A 52 -11.02 12.97 -4.85
C LYS A 52 -10.43 11.64 -4.38
N LEU A 53 -11.27 10.63 -4.19
CA LEU A 53 -10.84 9.31 -3.77
C LEU A 53 -9.95 8.66 -4.83
N GLN A 54 -10.34 8.73 -6.10
CA GLN A 54 -9.54 8.22 -7.22
C GLN A 54 -8.16 8.90 -7.31
N THR A 55 -8.11 10.22 -7.13
CA THR A 55 -6.82 10.95 -7.06
C THR A 55 -5.97 10.45 -5.89
N ARG A 56 -6.56 10.30 -4.69
CA ARG A 56 -5.83 9.81 -3.52
C ARG A 56 -5.30 8.39 -3.73
N THR A 57 -6.10 7.49 -4.29
CA THR A 57 -5.67 6.12 -4.59
C THR A 57 -4.49 6.10 -5.54
N ARG A 58 -4.54 6.87 -6.64
CA ARG A 58 -3.40 6.99 -7.57
C ARG A 58 -2.13 7.51 -6.90
N THR A 59 -2.26 8.49 -6.01
CA THR A 59 -1.11 8.99 -5.24
C THR A 59 -0.54 7.90 -4.34
N VAL A 60 -1.38 7.16 -3.62
CA VAL A 60 -0.94 6.07 -2.74
C VAL A 60 -0.29 4.94 -3.53
N GLU A 61 -0.87 4.54 -4.66
CA GLU A 61 -0.29 3.54 -5.57
C GLU A 61 1.09 3.97 -6.08
N GLY A 62 1.26 5.24 -6.46
CA GLY A 62 2.55 5.78 -6.89
C GLY A 62 3.61 5.80 -5.78
N VAL A 63 3.22 6.13 -4.54
CA VAL A 63 4.14 6.08 -3.40
C VAL A 63 4.50 4.64 -3.05
N ALA A 64 3.53 3.73 -3.07
CA ALA A 64 3.76 2.32 -2.78
C ALA A 64 4.68 1.66 -3.82
N SER A 65 4.47 1.92 -5.11
CA SER A 65 5.36 1.41 -6.16
C SER A 65 6.77 1.99 -6.04
N GLY A 66 6.90 3.30 -5.78
CA GLY A 66 8.19 3.94 -5.54
C GLY A 66 8.94 3.32 -4.35
N ALA A 67 8.24 3.07 -3.23
CA ALA A 67 8.83 2.44 -2.05
C ALA A 67 9.28 1.00 -2.31
N LEU A 68 8.51 0.22 -3.08
CA LEU A 68 8.91 -1.14 -3.46
C LEU A 68 10.15 -1.15 -4.35
N ILE A 69 10.22 -0.25 -5.35
CA ILE A 69 11.39 -0.11 -6.23
C ILE A 69 12.61 0.32 -5.41
N PHE A 70 12.46 1.33 -4.55
CA PHE A 70 13.53 1.77 -3.66
C PHE A 70 14.03 0.65 -2.74
N GLY A 71 13.10 -0.05 -2.07
CA GLY A 71 13.43 -1.16 -1.18
C GLY A 71 14.12 -2.32 -1.88
N ALA A 72 13.66 -2.68 -3.09
CA ALA A 72 14.29 -3.72 -3.90
C ALA A 72 15.72 -3.36 -4.29
N CYS A 73 15.97 -2.12 -4.74
CA CYS A 73 17.32 -1.70 -5.09
C CYS A 73 18.23 -1.65 -3.86
N LEU A 74 17.72 -1.10 -2.75
CA LEU A 74 18.47 -1.04 -1.48
C LEU A 74 18.86 -2.44 -1.01
N ALA A 75 17.94 -3.41 -1.08
CA ALA A 75 18.21 -4.80 -0.71
C ALA A 75 19.26 -5.43 -1.63
N ALA A 76 19.16 -5.24 -2.95
CA ALA A 76 20.11 -5.74 -3.93
C ALA A 76 21.53 -5.13 -3.74
N ALA A 77 21.60 -3.82 -3.53
CA ALA A 77 22.84 -3.10 -3.23
C ALA A 77 23.49 -3.56 -1.90
N THR A 78 22.65 -3.82 -0.89
CA THR A 78 23.11 -4.36 0.40
C THR A 78 23.68 -5.76 0.24
N ALA A 79 23.03 -6.61 -0.55
CA ALA A 79 23.54 -7.95 -0.84
C ALA A 79 24.91 -7.91 -1.53
N ASP A 80 25.11 -7.03 -2.51
CA ASP A 80 26.42 -6.88 -3.18
C ASP A 80 27.51 -6.45 -2.20
N ALA A 81 27.24 -5.45 -1.37
CA ALA A 81 28.20 -4.97 -0.39
C ALA A 81 28.55 -6.07 0.64
N PHE A 82 27.55 -6.85 1.06
CA PHE A 82 27.75 -7.97 1.98
C PHE A 82 28.60 -9.08 1.35
N GLN A 83 28.32 -9.44 0.09
CA GLN A 83 29.10 -10.42 -0.67
C GLN A 83 30.56 -9.95 -0.84
N GLY A 84 30.78 -8.69 -1.24
CA GLY A 84 32.12 -8.14 -1.38
C GLY A 84 32.89 -8.05 -0.05
N THR A 85 32.19 -7.90 1.08
CA THR A 85 32.80 -7.93 2.42
C THR A 85 33.39 -9.30 2.71
N TRP A 86 32.62 -10.37 2.52
CA TRP A 86 33.11 -11.74 2.74
C TRP A 86 34.25 -12.11 1.80
N GLU A 87 34.18 -11.70 0.54
CA GLU A 87 35.27 -11.94 -0.41
C GLU A 87 36.54 -11.17 -0.04
N THR A 88 36.42 -9.97 0.53
CA THR A 88 37.58 -9.23 1.08
C THR A 88 38.20 -9.96 2.26
N ILE A 89 37.37 -10.48 3.18
CA ILE A 89 37.82 -11.22 4.36
C ILE A 89 38.54 -12.50 3.95
N ASP A 90 37.98 -13.26 3.00
CA ASP A 90 38.56 -14.52 2.54
C ASP A 90 39.92 -14.30 1.86
N ARG A 91 40.05 -13.27 1.01
CA ARG A 91 41.32 -12.87 0.39
C ARG A 91 42.38 -12.46 1.42
N ASN A 92 41.99 -11.74 2.46
CA ASN A 92 42.90 -11.34 3.54
C ASN A 92 43.32 -12.55 4.40
N ALA A 93 42.39 -13.47 4.69
CA ALA A 93 42.69 -14.69 5.43
C ALA A 93 43.67 -15.59 4.64
N ALA A 94 43.49 -15.68 3.33
CA ALA A 94 44.40 -16.40 2.43
C ALA A 94 45.80 -15.79 2.34
N SER A 95 45.96 -14.47 2.58
CA SER A 95 47.29 -13.83 2.61
C SER A 95 48.05 -14.05 3.91
N ASP A 96 47.34 -14.31 5.03
CA ASP A 96 47.94 -14.37 6.38
C ASP A 96 48.22 -15.79 6.89
N SER A 97 47.79 -16.84 6.16
CA SER A 97 47.95 -18.26 6.54
C SER A 97 48.58 -19.10 5.42
N PRO A 98 49.24 -20.25 5.70
CA PRO A 98 49.63 -21.21 4.66
C PRO A 98 48.39 -21.61 3.85
N PRO A 99 48.51 -21.93 2.55
CA PRO A 99 47.41 -21.89 1.58
C PRO A 99 46.25 -22.76 2.03
N THR A 100 45.29 -22.14 2.70
CA THR A 100 43.99 -22.72 3.00
C THR A 100 43.12 -22.46 1.79
N PRO A 101 42.40 -23.48 1.29
CA PRO A 101 41.38 -23.26 0.26
C PRO A 101 40.41 -22.16 0.72
N ASP A 102 39.90 -21.37 -0.24
CA ASP A 102 38.83 -20.39 -0.02
C ASP A 102 37.75 -21.00 0.88
N GLN A 103 37.48 -20.36 2.02
CA GLN A 103 36.58 -20.92 3.02
C GLN A 103 35.12 -20.79 2.56
N TYR A 104 34.85 -19.84 1.68
CA TYR A 104 33.54 -19.56 1.13
C TYR A 104 33.56 -19.69 -0.41
N PRO A 105 32.52 -20.28 -1.01
CA PRO A 105 32.43 -20.32 -2.47
C PRO A 105 32.29 -18.91 -3.05
N ALA A 106 32.65 -18.77 -4.33
CA ALA A 106 32.44 -17.53 -5.08
C ALA A 106 31.01 -17.02 -4.94
N GLN A 107 30.86 -15.76 -4.54
CA GLN A 107 29.56 -15.15 -4.29
C GLN A 107 28.85 -14.83 -5.61
N ALA A 108 27.57 -15.17 -5.69
CA ALA A 108 26.73 -14.87 -6.86
C ALA A 108 25.81 -13.68 -6.56
N PRO A 109 25.76 -12.65 -7.42
CA PRO A 109 24.88 -11.50 -7.21
C PRO A 109 23.42 -11.91 -7.06
N VAL A 110 22.74 -11.32 -6.07
CA VAL A 110 21.28 -11.52 -5.90
C VAL A 110 20.54 -10.94 -7.11
N ALA A 111 19.54 -11.66 -7.63
CA ALA A 111 18.75 -11.18 -8.76
C ALA A 111 17.91 -9.95 -8.41
N ASP A 112 17.80 -9.02 -9.35
CA ASP A 112 16.92 -7.84 -9.28
C ASP A 112 15.87 -7.92 -10.41
N PRO A 113 14.81 -8.71 -10.26
CA PRO A 113 13.84 -8.97 -11.33
C PRO A 113 13.02 -7.73 -11.72
N LEU A 114 12.98 -6.72 -10.85
CA LEU A 114 12.28 -5.46 -11.12
C LEU A 114 13.17 -4.45 -11.86
N ASN A 115 14.43 -4.78 -12.13
CA ASN A 115 15.47 -3.84 -12.57
C ASN A 115 15.45 -2.57 -11.70
N SER A 116 15.19 -2.73 -10.40
CA SER A 116 14.86 -1.66 -9.48
C SER A 116 15.97 -0.60 -9.39
N CYS A 117 17.23 -1.00 -9.34
CA CYS A 117 18.33 -0.02 -9.34
C CYS A 117 18.45 0.73 -10.66
N GLN A 118 18.18 0.08 -11.79
CA GLN A 118 18.20 0.73 -13.10
C GLN A 118 17.04 1.72 -13.25
N VAL A 119 15.86 1.39 -12.73
CA VAL A 119 14.71 2.31 -12.69
C VAL A 119 15.01 3.57 -11.87
N LEU A 120 15.86 3.46 -10.85
CA LEU A 120 16.32 4.58 -10.02
C LEU A 120 17.61 5.23 -10.57
N GLU A 121 18.03 4.89 -11.78
CA GLU A 121 19.26 5.39 -12.41
C GLU A 121 20.51 5.22 -11.52
N THR A 122 20.48 4.20 -10.66
CA THR A 122 21.52 3.91 -9.69
C THR A 122 22.36 2.75 -10.20
N GLN A 123 23.66 3.00 -10.38
CA GLN A 123 24.59 1.96 -10.81
C GLN A 123 24.86 0.99 -9.66
N ARG A 124 24.33 -0.23 -9.80
CA ARG A 124 24.61 -1.35 -8.91
C ARG A 124 26.06 -1.84 -9.10
N GLN A 125 26.67 -2.39 -8.05
CA GLN A 125 28.09 -2.78 -8.00
C GLN A 125 28.28 -4.24 -7.54
N PRO A 126 27.77 -5.22 -8.30
CA PRO A 126 27.94 -6.63 -7.95
C PRO A 126 29.42 -7.03 -8.06
N GLY A 127 29.93 -7.80 -7.09
CA GLY A 127 31.30 -8.30 -7.08
C GLY A 127 32.38 -7.24 -6.87
N ALA A 128 32.02 -6.05 -6.37
CA ALA A 128 33.00 -5.04 -5.98
C ALA A 128 33.76 -5.49 -4.72
N VAL A 129 35.08 -5.65 -4.85
CA VAL A 129 35.98 -6.07 -3.77
C VAL A 129 37.23 -5.17 -3.76
N PRO A 130 37.46 -4.38 -2.70
CA PRO A 130 36.61 -4.20 -1.52
C PRO A 130 35.27 -3.50 -1.86
N PRO A 131 34.23 -3.70 -1.04
CA PRO A 131 32.92 -3.09 -1.27
C PRO A 131 33.00 -1.56 -1.12
N THR A 132 32.12 -0.84 -1.85
CA THR A 132 32.04 0.63 -1.79
C THR A 132 30.67 1.11 -1.34
N THR A 133 30.58 2.36 -0.88
CA THR A 133 29.32 2.98 -0.46
C THR A 133 28.64 3.81 -1.54
N ASN A 134 29.18 3.83 -2.76
CA ASN A 134 28.73 4.74 -3.83
C ASN A 134 27.25 4.52 -4.21
N VAL A 135 26.83 3.26 -4.26
CA VAL A 135 25.43 2.90 -4.56
C VAL A 135 24.45 3.43 -3.51
N PHE A 136 24.82 3.40 -2.22
CA PHE A 136 23.97 3.94 -1.15
C PHE A 136 23.94 5.47 -1.18
N ALA A 137 25.05 6.11 -1.49
CA ALA A 137 25.09 7.56 -1.67
C ALA A 137 24.18 8.01 -2.82
N ALA A 138 24.18 7.28 -3.94
CA ALA A 138 23.26 7.52 -5.06
C ALA A 138 21.80 7.34 -4.64
N LEU A 139 21.46 6.26 -3.91
CA LEU A 139 20.11 6.05 -3.39
C LEU A 139 19.64 7.17 -2.45
N LEU A 140 20.52 7.67 -1.58
CA LEU A 140 20.18 8.76 -0.67
C LEU A 140 20.02 10.11 -1.40
N ASN A 141 20.66 10.30 -2.55
CA ASN A 141 20.50 11.52 -3.36
C ASN A 141 19.09 11.65 -3.95
N ILE A 142 18.29 10.57 -4.01
CA ILE A 142 16.90 10.63 -4.46
C ILE A 142 16.03 11.51 -3.55
N PHE A 143 16.40 11.61 -2.27
CA PHE A 143 15.65 12.37 -1.26
C PHE A 143 16.22 13.76 -0.98
N ARG A 144 17.29 14.16 -1.68
CA ARG A 144 17.87 15.50 -1.57
C ARG A 144 17.21 16.44 -2.57
#